data_AF-A0A259ZZJ5-F1
#
_entry.id   AF-A0A259ZZJ5-F1
#
_cell.length_a   1.000
_cell.length_b   1.000
_cell.length_c   1.000
_cell.angle_alpha   90.00
_cell.angle_beta   90.00
_cell.angle_gamma   90.00
#
_symmetry.space_group_name_H-M   'P 1'
#
loop_
_entity.id
_entity.type
_entity.pdbx_description
1 polymer ?
#
loop_
_entity_poly.entity_id
_entity_poly.type
_entity_poly.pdbx_seq_one_letter_code
_entity_poly.pdbx_strand_id
1 'polypeptide(L)'
;MTLSSLAADFAAEINAHDWSDATSRFDRAGHRRENDTHRGPDTLKPEQVDYVKVNVAAVVAQVLGYTEGEDFDPHEFFFYAGVARKFRLTNSGRQSGAVTAGLRISPDRRYDTPGSTLTVVERDASSREEAMAGFLRVGEEDELDLSPRDTVLLRFEGMIYGSGTVSRIEVRHTWKVVVWDQYDSYTVPRAG
;
A
#
# COMPACT_ATOMS: atom_id res chain seq x y z
N MET A 1 -19.50 -4.45 -5.50
CA MET A 1 -20.43 -4.20 -4.39
C MET A 1 -21.02 -2.84 -4.69
N THR A 2 -21.22 -1.94 -3.74
CA THR A 2 -21.33 -0.51 -4.03
C THR A 2 -20.26 0.15 -3.20
N LEU A 3 -19.52 1.12 -3.77
CA LEU A 3 -18.48 1.83 -3.03
C LEU A 3 -19.02 2.36 -1.70
N SER A 4 -18.21 2.32 -0.64
CA SER A 4 -18.47 3.07 0.58
C SER A 4 -18.66 4.56 0.25
N SER A 5 -19.39 5.30 1.09
CA SER A 5 -19.58 6.74 0.84
C SER A 5 -18.25 7.48 0.76
N LEU A 6 -17.29 7.13 1.62
CA LEU A 6 -15.96 7.72 1.63
C LEU A 6 -15.18 7.40 0.35
N ALA A 7 -15.21 6.14 -0.10
CA ALA A 7 -14.57 5.74 -1.35
C ALA A 7 -15.22 6.42 -2.57
N ALA A 8 -16.55 6.58 -2.57
CA ALA A 8 -17.27 7.29 -3.61
C ALA A 8 -16.89 8.78 -3.65
N ASP A 9 -16.77 9.44 -2.50
CA ASP A 9 -16.38 10.85 -2.40
C ASP A 9 -14.94 11.07 -2.89
N PHE A 10 -13.99 10.21 -2.50
CA PHE A 10 -12.63 10.26 -3.03
C PHE A 10 -12.59 10.04 -4.54
N ALA A 11 -13.33 9.05 -5.04
CA ALA A 11 -13.40 8.77 -6.47
C ALA A 11 -14.00 9.97 -7.24
N ALA A 12 -15.04 10.59 -6.72
CA ALA A 12 -15.66 11.77 -7.31
C ALA A 12 -14.68 12.95 -7.39
N GLU A 13 -13.94 13.22 -6.31
CA GLU A 13 -12.94 14.30 -6.27
C GLU A 13 -11.78 14.04 -7.26
N ILE A 14 -11.23 12.82 -7.27
CA ILE A 14 -10.19 12.42 -8.24
C ILE A 14 -10.70 12.58 -9.68
N ASN A 15 -11.96 12.23 -9.94
CA ASN A 15 -12.50 12.32 -11.28
C ASN A 15 -12.77 13.78 -11.72
N ALA A 16 -13.20 14.63 -10.80
CA ALA A 16 -13.51 16.04 -11.07
C ALA A 16 -12.26 16.91 -11.30
N HIS A 17 -11.11 16.49 -10.76
CA HIS A 17 -9.85 17.22 -10.88
C HIS A 17 -9.32 17.28 -12.32
N ASP A 18 -8.83 18.47 -12.73
CA ASP A 18 -8.13 18.67 -13.98
C ASP A 18 -6.64 18.36 -13.84
N TRP A 19 -6.30 17.11 -14.12
CA TRP A 19 -4.94 16.58 -13.99
C TRP A 19 -3.96 17.08 -15.05
N SER A 20 -4.41 17.81 -16.08
CA SER A 20 -3.51 18.32 -17.13
C SER A 20 -2.46 19.31 -16.59
N ASP A 21 -2.73 19.93 -15.44
CA ASP A 21 -1.88 20.93 -14.79
C ASP A 21 -1.10 20.40 -13.58
N ALA A 22 -1.07 19.08 -13.38
CA ALA A 22 -0.43 18.48 -12.20
C ALA A 22 1.08 18.76 -12.07
N THR A 23 1.77 19.18 -13.14
CA THR A 23 3.21 19.47 -13.12
C THR A 23 3.59 20.81 -12.53
N SER A 24 2.69 21.79 -12.53
CA SER A 24 2.99 23.19 -12.20
C SER A 24 2.03 23.78 -11.16
N ARG A 25 0.96 23.05 -10.81
CA ARG A 25 -0.06 23.53 -9.88
C ARG A 25 0.28 23.20 -8.42
N PHE A 26 0.47 24.23 -7.60
CA PHE A 26 0.66 24.12 -6.15
C PHE A 26 -0.64 24.38 -5.36
N ASP A 27 -1.58 25.17 -5.89
CA ASP A 27 -2.82 25.58 -5.23
C ASP A 27 -4.09 25.19 -6.01
N ARG A 28 -5.23 25.18 -5.30
CA ARG A 28 -6.60 25.04 -5.86
C ARG A 28 -6.87 23.74 -6.63
N ALA A 29 -6.90 22.63 -5.89
CA ALA A 29 -7.23 21.30 -6.41
C ALA A 29 -8.64 21.17 -7.05
N GLY A 30 -9.51 22.19 -7.04
CA GLY A 30 -10.82 22.16 -7.70
C GLY A 30 -10.94 23.01 -8.97
N HIS A 31 -9.88 23.71 -9.40
CA HIS A 31 -9.96 24.62 -10.53
C HIS A 31 -9.87 23.88 -11.87
N ARG A 32 -10.76 24.21 -12.81
CA ARG A 32 -10.62 23.78 -14.21
C ARG A 32 -9.75 24.75 -14.98
N ARG A 33 -8.83 24.25 -15.80
CA ARG A 33 -7.92 25.08 -16.61
C ARG A 33 -8.66 26.01 -17.57
N GLU A 34 -9.82 25.60 -18.05
CA GLU A 34 -10.70 26.42 -18.89
C GLU A 34 -11.16 27.72 -18.22
N ASN A 35 -11.16 27.75 -16.88
CA ASN A 35 -11.55 28.89 -16.06
C ASN A 35 -10.33 29.61 -15.44
N ASP A 36 -9.10 29.20 -15.77
CA ASP A 36 -7.87 29.75 -15.19
C ASP A 36 -7.31 30.89 -16.05
N THR A 37 -7.35 32.10 -15.50
CA THR A 37 -6.83 33.32 -16.14
C THR A 37 -5.30 33.41 -16.12
N HIS A 38 -4.62 32.59 -15.30
CA HIS A 38 -3.16 32.58 -15.15
C HIS A 38 -2.53 31.24 -15.55
N ARG A 39 -3.19 30.49 -16.44
CA ARG A 39 -2.71 29.18 -16.90
C ARG A 39 -1.29 29.26 -17.46
N GLY A 40 -0.40 28.42 -16.93
CA GLY A 40 0.97 28.26 -17.43
C GLY A 40 1.00 27.59 -18.81
N PRO A 41 2.10 27.74 -19.58
CA PRO A 41 2.21 27.15 -20.92
C PRO A 41 2.33 25.62 -20.89
N ASP A 42 2.88 25.05 -19.81
CA ASP A 42 3.13 23.62 -19.70
C ASP A 42 1.88 22.86 -19.30
N THR A 43 1.60 21.77 -20.03
CA THR A 43 0.50 20.84 -19.75
C THR A 43 0.96 19.42 -19.98
N LEU A 44 0.41 18.51 -19.19
CA LEU A 44 0.54 17.09 -19.45
C LEU A 44 -0.23 16.70 -20.72
N LYS A 45 0.39 15.83 -21.52
CA LYS A 45 -0.30 15.15 -22.63
C LYS A 45 -1.40 14.26 -22.05
N PRO A 46 -2.48 13.96 -22.81
CA PRO A 46 -3.58 13.12 -22.33
C PRO A 46 -3.14 11.78 -21.74
N GLU A 47 -2.12 11.15 -22.32
CA GLU A 47 -1.57 9.90 -21.80
C GLU A 47 -0.87 10.08 -20.44
N GLN A 48 -0.14 11.18 -20.26
CA GLN A 48 0.50 11.50 -18.98
C GLN A 48 -0.53 11.82 -17.90
N VAL A 49 -1.61 12.51 -18.27
CA VAL A 49 -2.78 12.71 -17.40
C VAL A 49 -3.34 11.38 -16.92
N ASP A 50 -3.53 10.42 -17.83
CA ASP A 50 -4.04 9.12 -17.42
C ASP A 50 -3.08 8.41 -16.45
N TYR A 51 -1.76 8.49 -16.66
CA TYR A 51 -0.77 7.90 -15.76
C TYR A 51 -0.82 8.51 -14.36
N VAL A 52 -0.90 9.84 -14.26
CA VAL A 52 -1.04 10.52 -12.97
C VAL A 52 -2.32 10.06 -12.28
N LYS A 53 -3.44 10.02 -13.00
CA LYS A 53 -4.74 9.63 -12.46
C LYS A 53 -4.76 8.17 -11.97
N VAL A 54 -4.14 7.25 -12.71
CA VAL A 54 -3.95 5.85 -12.27
C VAL A 54 -3.13 5.77 -10.99
N ASN A 55 -2.01 6.49 -10.91
CA ASN A 55 -1.13 6.47 -9.74
C ASN A 55 -1.81 7.05 -8.50
N VAL A 56 -2.52 8.17 -8.64
CA VAL A 56 -3.31 8.77 -7.55
C VAL A 56 -4.41 7.81 -7.09
N ALA A 57 -5.16 7.23 -8.03
CA ALA A 57 -6.19 6.25 -7.70
C ALA A 57 -5.59 5.03 -6.97
N ALA A 58 -4.42 4.54 -7.38
CA ALA A 58 -3.75 3.41 -6.72
C ALA A 58 -3.33 3.74 -5.28
N VAL A 59 -2.77 4.94 -5.04
CA VAL A 59 -2.41 5.38 -3.69
C VAL A 59 -3.63 5.43 -2.77
N VAL A 60 -4.73 6.04 -3.24
CA VAL A 60 -5.96 6.14 -2.45
C VAL A 60 -6.59 4.75 -2.24
N ALA A 61 -6.63 3.92 -3.28
CA ALA A 61 -7.15 2.57 -3.20
C ALA A 61 -6.35 1.67 -2.24
N GLN A 62 -5.04 1.87 -2.10
CA GLN A 62 -4.25 1.15 -1.08
C GLN A 62 -4.73 1.48 0.33
N VAL A 63 -4.99 2.76 0.60
CA VAL A 63 -5.46 3.21 1.92
C VAL A 63 -6.87 2.68 2.17
N LEU A 64 -7.78 2.85 1.21
CA LEU A 64 -9.15 2.37 1.32
C LEU A 64 -9.22 0.85 1.48
N GLY A 65 -8.46 0.10 0.68
CA GLY A 65 -8.36 -1.35 0.82
C GLY A 65 -7.82 -1.79 2.20
N TYR A 66 -6.86 -1.06 2.77
CA TYR A 66 -6.39 -1.31 4.13
C TYR A 66 -7.47 -1.02 5.18
N THR A 67 -8.21 0.09 5.05
CA THR A 67 -9.20 0.49 6.05
C THR A 67 -10.52 -0.27 5.96
N GLU A 68 -10.94 -0.63 4.76
CA GLU A 68 -12.24 -1.27 4.48
C GLU A 68 -12.12 -2.79 4.30
N GLY A 69 -10.92 -3.31 4.03
CA GLY A 69 -10.67 -4.75 3.92
C GLY A 69 -11.39 -5.39 2.72
N GLU A 70 -12.10 -6.49 2.98
CA GLU A 70 -12.74 -7.30 1.93
C GLU A 70 -13.94 -6.62 1.24
N ASP A 71 -14.52 -5.59 1.85
CA ASP A 71 -15.67 -4.86 1.30
C ASP A 71 -15.26 -3.86 0.18
N PHE A 72 -13.96 -3.59 0.04
CA PHE A 72 -13.44 -2.66 -0.96
C PHE A 72 -13.21 -3.35 -2.31
N ASP A 73 -13.86 -2.84 -3.37
CA ASP A 73 -13.61 -3.27 -4.74
C ASP A 73 -12.72 -2.24 -5.48
N PRO A 74 -11.44 -2.56 -5.74
CA PRO A 74 -10.54 -1.64 -6.43
C PRO A 74 -10.93 -1.39 -7.89
N HIS A 75 -11.57 -2.36 -8.57
CA HIS A 75 -11.99 -2.15 -9.96
C HIS A 75 -13.16 -1.18 -10.05
N GLU A 76 -14.10 -1.28 -9.11
CA GLU A 76 -15.21 -0.33 -8.98
C GLU A 76 -14.69 1.07 -8.63
N PHE A 77 -13.77 1.17 -7.67
CA PHE A 77 -13.16 2.45 -7.27
C PHE A 77 -12.45 3.13 -8.45
N PHE A 78 -11.60 2.40 -9.18
CA PHE A 78 -10.89 2.97 -10.34
C PHE A 78 -11.84 3.42 -11.45
N PHE A 79 -12.97 2.73 -11.63
CA PHE A 79 -13.99 3.14 -12.59
C PHE A 79 -14.59 4.50 -12.21
N TYR A 80 -15.05 4.66 -10.96
CA TYR A 80 -15.64 5.91 -10.48
C TYR A 80 -14.61 7.04 -10.35
N ALA A 81 -13.35 6.70 -10.03
CA ALA A 81 -12.24 7.64 -10.05
C ALA A 81 -11.96 8.16 -11.46
N GLY A 82 -12.57 7.57 -12.50
CA GLY A 82 -12.47 8.00 -13.89
C GLY A 82 -11.17 7.62 -14.57
N VAL A 83 -10.55 6.52 -14.12
CA VAL A 83 -9.35 5.96 -14.76
C VAL A 83 -9.71 5.46 -16.17
N ALA A 84 -8.84 5.72 -17.15
CA ALA A 84 -9.08 5.36 -18.54
C ALA A 84 -9.27 3.84 -18.73
N ARG A 85 -10.16 3.47 -19.66
CA ARG A 85 -10.53 2.06 -19.94
C ARG A 85 -9.30 1.17 -20.16
N LYS A 86 -8.28 1.68 -20.86
CA LYS A 86 -7.05 0.93 -21.22
C LYS A 86 -6.27 0.42 -20.01
N PHE A 87 -6.44 1.03 -18.83
CA PHE A 87 -5.84 0.55 -17.58
C PHE A 87 -6.75 -0.38 -16.79
N ARG A 88 -8.07 -0.18 -16.88
CA ARG A 88 -9.05 -0.95 -16.11
C ARG A 88 -9.45 -2.27 -16.77
N LEU A 89 -9.45 -2.32 -18.10
CA LEU A 89 -9.94 -3.46 -18.87
C LEU A 89 -8.94 -3.93 -19.93
N THR A 90 -8.93 -5.23 -20.19
CA THR A 90 -8.22 -5.83 -21.32
C THR A 90 -8.89 -5.46 -22.66
N ASN A 91 -8.25 -5.82 -23.77
CA ASN A 91 -8.84 -5.70 -25.11
C ASN A 91 -10.16 -6.49 -25.22
N SER A 92 -10.30 -7.62 -24.52
CA SER A 92 -11.53 -8.42 -24.46
C SER A 92 -12.58 -7.87 -23.48
N GLY A 93 -12.32 -6.75 -22.80
CA GLY A 93 -13.25 -6.12 -21.87
C GLY A 93 -13.29 -6.76 -20.48
N ARG A 94 -12.40 -7.72 -20.18
CA ARG A 94 -12.24 -8.27 -18.83
C ARG A 94 -11.48 -7.30 -17.93
N GLN A 95 -11.62 -7.43 -16.62
CA GLN A 95 -10.83 -6.68 -15.65
C GLN A 95 -9.32 -6.87 -15.92
N SER A 96 -8.59 -5.76 -15.91
CA SER A 96 -7.15 -5.74 -16.12
C SER A 96 -6.42 -5.94 -14.79
N GLY A 97 -5.48 -6.87 -14.74
CA GLY A 97 -4.58 -7.05 -13.59
C GLY A 97 -3.71 -5.82 -13.29
N ALA A 98 -3.63 -4.84 -14.19
CA ALA A 98 -2.93 -3.58 -13.95
C ALA A 98 -3.54 -2.77 -12.79
N VAL A 99 -4.85 -2.90 -12.55
CA VAL A 99 -5.53 -2.24 -11.42
C VAL A 99 -5.00 -2.76 -10.09
N THR A 100 -4.83 -4.07 -9.97
CA THR A 100 -4.36 -4.72 -8.74
C THR A 100 -2.84 -4.73 -8.63
N ALA A 101 -2.10 -4.68 -9.75
CA ALA A 101 -0.63 -4.71 -9.75
C ALA A 101 0.01 -3.49 -9.06
N GLY A 102 -0.70 -2.35 -9.00
CA GLY A 102 -0.26 -1.17 -8.25
C GLY A 102 -0.59 -1.23 -6.75
N LEU A 103 -1.31 -2.26 -6.31
CA LEU A 103 -1.75 -2.44 -4.93
C LEU A 103 -0.90 -3.52 -4.25
N ARG A 104 -0.57 -3.28 -2.99
CA ARG A 104 0.13 -4.22 -2.13
C ARG A 104 -0.91 -5.08 -1.43
N ILE A 105 -1.24 -6.19 -2.08
CA ILE A 105 -2.23 -7.16 -1.64
C ILE A 105 -1.55 -8.51 -1.45
N SER A 106 -1.65 -9.09 -0.26
CA SER A 106 -1.13 -10.40 0.09
C SER A 106 -1.91 -11.54 -0.58
N PRO A 107 -1.39 -12.78 -0.60
CA PRO A 107 -2.11 -13.93 -1.16
C PRO A 107 -3.47 -14.22 -0.51
N ASP A 108 -3.63 -13.88 0.76
CA ASP A 108 -4.90 -13.97 1.51
C ASP A 108 -5.81 -12.74 1.34
N ARG A 109 -5.52 -11.89 0.34
CA ARG A 109 -6.30 -10.69 -0.05
C ARG A 109 -6.32 -9.56 0.97
N ARG A 110 -5.37 -9.53 1.91
CA ARG A 110 -5.21 -8.40 2.82
C ARG A 110 -4.35 -7.33 2.17
N TYR A 111 -4.72 -6.07 2.40
CA TYR A 111 -3.92 -4.94 1.96
C TYR A 111 -2.81 -4.66 2.97
N ASP A 112 -1.61 -4.38 2.48
CA ASP A 112 -0.50 -3.95 3.34
C ASP A 112 -0.76 -2.55 3.94
N THR A 113 -0.16 -2.31 5.09
CA THR A 113 -0.22 -1.02 5.80
C THR A 113 0.19 0.16 4.90
N PRO A 114 -0.56 1.26 4.88
CA PRO A 114 -0.21 2.44 4.10
C PRO A 114 1.19 2.97 4.42
N GLY A 115 1.98 3.18 3.36
CA GLY A 115 3.37 3.64 3.46
C GLY A 115 4.39 2.54 3.80
N SER A 116 3.96 1.27 3.91
CA SER A 116 4.89 0.14 3.92
C SER A 116 5.53 -0.08 2.56
N THR A 117 6.64 -0.82 2.55
CA THR A 117 7.25 -1.34 1.33
C THR A 117 6.85 -2.79 1.12
N LEU A 118 6.84 -3.27 -0.13
CA LEU A 118 6.76 -4.71 -0.44
C LEU A 118 8.06 -5.45 -0.08
N THR A 119 9.08 -4.73 0.41
CA THR A 119 10.34 -5.34 0.79
C THR A 119 10.11 -6.14 2.06
N VAL A 120 10.03 -7.45 1.87
CA VAL A 120 9.96 -8.39 2.96
C VAL A 120 11.37 -8.62 3.49
N VAL A 121 11.60 -8.26 4.74
CA VAL A 121 12.87 -8.48 5.42
C VAL A 121 12.79 -9.77 6.22
N GLU A 122 13.62 -10.75 5.89
CA GLU A 122 13.72 -11.96 6.69
C GLU A 122 14.68 -11.75 7.87
N ARG A 123 14.27 -12.23 9.05
CA ARG A 123 15.07 -12.18 10.27
C ARG A 123 14.99 -13.50 11.02
N ASP A 124 16.14 -14.00 11.45
CA ASP A 124 16.22 -15.18 12.31
C ASP A 124 15.99 -14.76 13.77
N ALA A 125 15.04 -15.42 14.42
CA ALA A 125 14.85 -15.36 15.86
C ALA A 125 15.84 -16.30 16.57
N SER A 126 16.13 -16.06 17.84
CA SER A 126 17.05 -16.91 18.60
C SER A 126 16.39 -18.22 19.06
N SER A 127 15.05 -18.29 19.05
CA SER A 127 14.27 -19.48 19.39
C SER A 127 12.96 -19.54 18.61
N ARG A 128 12.36 -20.73 18.57
CA ARG A 128 11.03 -20.96 18.02
C ARG A 128 9.97 -20.13 18.75
N GLU A 129 10.02 -20.08 20.08
CA GLU A 129 9.06 -19.36 20.91
C GLU A 129 9.12 -17.85 20.62
N GLU A 130 10.33 -17.31 20.48
CA GLU A 130 10.53 -15.93 20.05
C GLU A 130 9.94 -15.68 18.67
N ALA A 131 10.24 -16.56 17.71
CA ALA A 131 9.70 -16.46 16.36
C ALA A 131 8.17 -16.47 16.41
N MET A 132 7.52 -17.43 17.09
CA MET A 132 6.06 -17.53 17.16
C MET A 132 5.38 -16.37 17.88
N ALA A 133 6.03 -15.77 18.88
CA ALA A 133 5.48 -14.67 19.65
C ALA A 133 5.82 -13.28 19.08
N GLY A 134 6.52 -13.22 17.95
CA GLY A 134 6.96 -11.96 17.36
C GLY A 134 8.11 -11.29 18.12
N PHE A 135 8.82 -11.98 19.01
CA PHE A 135 9.94 -11.36 19.72
C PHE A 135 11.19 -11.37 18.84
N LEU A 136 11.55 -10.20 18.29
CA LEU A 136 12.85 -9.97 17.67
C LEU A 136 13.70 -9.10 18.60
N ARG A 137 14.76 -9.69 19.16
CA ARG A 137 15.77 -9.01 19.97
C ARG A 137 17.10 -9.10 19.25
N VAL A 138 17.77 -7.97 19.16
CA VAL A 138 19.07 -7.87 18.49
C VAL A 138 20.03 -7.15 19.43
N GLY A 139 21.27 -7.65 19.48
CA GLY A 139 22.31 -7.12 20.35
C GLY A 139 22.60 -5.65 20.04
N GLU A 140 23.21 -4.92 20.99
CA GLU A 140 23.53 -3.50 20.82
C GLU A 140 24.42 -3.23 19.61
N GLU A 141 25.42 -4.10 19.40
CA GLU A 141 26.39 -4.03 18.30
C GLU A 141 25.85 -4.52 16.96
N ASP A 142 24.75 -5.27 16.98
CA ASP A 142 24.11 -5.75 15.76
C ASP A 142 23.24 -4.63 15.16
N GLU A 143 23.41 -4.43 13.86
CA GLU A 143 22.63 -3.44 13.12
C GLU A 143 21.24 -4.00 12.80
N LEU A 144 20.22 -3.39 13.38
CA LEU A 144 18.84 -3.66 13.01
C LEU A 144 18.47 -2.73 11.86
N ASP A 145 18.83 -3.12 10.63
CA ASP A 145 18.37 -2.43 9.42
C ASP A 145 16.91 -2.77 9.18
N LEU A 146 16.05 -2.12 9.97
CA LEU A 146 14.60 -2.16 9.90
C LEU A 146 14.09 -0.73 10.08
N SER A 147 13.13 -0.35 9.26
CA SER A 147 12.44 0.93 9.32
C SER A 147 10.98 0.72 9.76
N PRO A 148 10.34 1.73 10.36
CA PRO A 148 8.89 1.73 10.51
C PRO A 148 8.22 1.39 9.18
N ARG A 149 7.26 0.46 9.24
CA ARG A 149 6.49 -0.12 8.14
C ARG A 149 7.21 -1.14 7.26
N ASP A 150 8.40 -1.58 7.63
CA ASP A 150 8.96 -2.78 7.02
C ASP A 150 8.14 -4.01 7.41
N THR A 151 7.89 -4.88 6.44
CA THR A 151 7.28 -6.19 6.67
C THR A 151 8.40 -7.19 6.96
N VAL A 152 8.36 -7.80 8.14
CA VAL A 152 9.37 -8.77 8.58
C VAL A 152 8.79 -10.17 8.62
N LEU A 153 9.50 -11.14 8.05
CA LEU A 153 9.26 -12.57 8.28
C LEU A 153 10.21 -13.05 9.37
N LEU A 154 9.67 -13.57 10.47
CA LEU A 154 10.48 -14.20 11.50
C LEU A 154 10.67 -15.68 11.21
N ARG A 155 11.94 -16.07 11.16
CA ARG A 155 12.39 -17.43 10.88
C ARG A 155 13.07 -18.04 12.10
N PHE A 156 13.01 -19.35 12.20
CA PHE A 156 13.84 -20.13 13.11
C PHE A 156 14.17 -21.46 12.45
N GLU A 157 15.45 -21.84 12.44
CA GLU A 157 15.94 -23.05 11.76
C GLU A 157 15.45 -23.17 10.31
N GLY A 158 15.41 -22.05 9.60
CA GLY A 158 15.02 -21.99 8.20
C GLY A 158 13.51 -22.02 7.91
N MET A 159 12.65 -22.20 8.92
CA MET A 159 11.18 -22.16 8.78
C MET A 159 10.61 -20.80 9.19
N ILE A 160 9.55 -20.33 8.50
CA ILE A 160 8.85 -19.08 8.84
C ILE A 160 7.76 -19.37 9.89
N TYR A 161 7.79 -18.64 10.99
CA TYR A 161 6.84 -18.82 12.11
C TYR A 161 5.85 -17.67 12.27
N GLY A 162 6.06 -16.57 11.57
CA GLY A 162 5.07 -15.51 11.46
C GLY A 162 5.62 -14.30 10.74
N SER A 163 4.75 -13.31 10.56
CA SER A 163 5.07 -12.06 9.90
C SER A 163 4.48 -10.89 10.65
N GLY A 164 5.12 -9.72 10.53
CA GLY A 164 4.57 -8.51 11.12
C GLY A 164 5.12 -7.25 10.49
N THR A 165 4.39 -6.16 10.66
CA THR A 165 4.82 -4.83 10.22
C THR A 165 5.44 -4.08 11.39
N VAL A 166 6.66 -3.58 11.21
CA VAL A 166 7.38 -2.82 12.23
C VAL A 166 6.63 -1.51 12.51
N SER A 167 6.14 -1.32 13.73
CA SER A 167 5.62 -0.02 14.20
C SER A 167 6.79 0.92 14.50
N ARG A 168 7.70 0.46 15.36
CA ARG A 168 8.90 1.17 15.79
C ARG A 168 9.93 0.20 16.35
N ILE A 169 11.16 0.69 16.52
CA ILE A 169 12.22 -0.01 17.25
C ILE A 169 12.39 0.67 18.60
N GLU A 170 12.33 -0.10 19.68
CA GLU A 170 12.60 0.37 21.03
C GLU A 170 13.95 -0.12 21.50
N VAL A 171 14.76 0.78 22.05
CA VAL A 171 16.00 0.41 22.75
C VAL A 171 15.67 0.18 24.22
N ARG A 172 15.91 -1.04 24.70
CA ARG A 172 15.70 -1.46 26.09
C ARG A 172 17.02 -1.96 26.67
N HIS A 173 17.70 -1.09 27.42
CA HIS A 173 19.08 -1.33 27.89
C HIS A 173 20.01 -1.64 26.71
N THR A 174 20.64 -2.81 26.70
CA THR A 174 21.59 -3.27 25.68
C THR A 174 20.92 -3.97 24.50
N TRP A 175 19.60 -3.84 24.35
CA TRP A 175 18.81 -4.56 23.35
C TRP A 175 17.98 -3.62 22.50
N LYS A 176 17.87 -3.94 21.20
CA LYS A 176 16.87 -3.36 20.31
C LYS A 176 15.73 -4.36 20.16
N VAL A 177 14.49 -3.90 20.36
CA VAL A 177 13.27 -4.70 20.29
C VAL A 177 12.36 -4.12 19.22
N VAL A 178 11.86 -4.98 18.34
CA VAL A 178 10.83 -4.58 17.38
C VAL A 178 9.46 -4.53 18.06
N VAL A 179 8.79 -3.39 17.91
CA VAL A 179 7.38 -3.22 18.25
C VAL A 179 6.58 -3.33 16.97
N TRP A 180 5.53 -4.15 16.96
CA TRP A 180 4.72 -4.44 15.78
C TRP A 180 3.44 -3.61 15.76
N ASP A 181 3.01 -3.16 14.58
CA ASP A 181 1.65 -2.68 14.39
C ASP A 181 0.67 -3.86 14.37
N GLN A 182 1.07 -4.93 13.68
CA GLN A 182 0.40 -6.21 13.63
C GLN A 182 1.46 -7.32 13.51
N TYR A 183 1.22 -8.45 14.18
CA TYR A 183 2.03 -9.65 14.06
C TYR A 183 1.12 -10.88 13.98
N ASP A 184 1.22 -11.63 12.89
CA ASP A 184 0.49 -12.85 12.64
C ASP A 184 1.42 -14.05 12.78
N SER A 185 1.15 -14.92 13.76
CA SER A 185 1.87 -16.18 13.94
C SER A 185 1.30 -17.27 13.04
N TYR A 186 2.16 -18.07 12.43
CA TYR A 186 1.76 -19.22 11.63
C TYR A 186 1.82 -20.50 12.45
N THR A 187 0.79 -21.33 12.30
CA THR A 187 0.82 -22.68 12.87
C THR A 187 1.66 -23.57 11.97
N VAL A 188 2.93 -23.78 12.32
CA VAL A 188 3.78 -24.75 11.62
C VAL A 188 3.42 -26.16 12.14
N PRO A 189 3.04 -27.12 11.27
CA PRO A 189 2.78 -28.49 11.69
C PRO A 189 4.00 -29.05 12.43
N ARG A 190 3.79 -29.71 13.58
CA ARG A 190 4.88 -30.44 14.25
C ARG A 190 5.36 -31.53 13.29
N ALA A 191 6.63 -31.50 12.89
CA ALA A 191 7.28 -32.67 12.31
C ALA A 191 7.20 -33.78 13.38
N GLY A 192 6.57 -34.89 13.01
CA GLY A 192 6.42 -36.07 13.87
C GLY A 192 7.70 -36.86 14.02
#